data_AF-A7REZ0-F1
#
_entry.id   AF-A7REZ0-F1
#
_cell.length_a   1.000
_cell.length_b   1.000
_cell.length_c   1.000
_cell.angle_alpha   90.00
_cell.angle_beta   90.00
_cell.angle_gamma   90.00
#
_symmetry.space_group_name_H-M   'P 1'
#
loop_
_entity.id
_entity.type
_entity.pdbx_description
1 polymer ?
#
loop_
_entity_poly.entity_id
_entity_poly.type
_entity_poly.pdbx_seq_one_letter_code
_entity_poly.pdbx_strand_id
1 'polypeptide(L)'
;MGKEKCQTCGKTQTKTSLGNLRYRYHSKHCTEYLSRTHRNSFFHVLLIITRATSFLGIMPRMYDSIKIPILPKHSSDWPYIFWFYLKSLGLFNSGVLVQPAKCSRCAYAHKHRSHHQMYVQTEPCKVCDSLRWNHLGVSTEIHDSDIASSWFNQCGSRPVSLLWLLIITVITALDIAYISHRYRDSSNDIVTTLSLIGSKLLLFIAPLTCFISVLHSMWPRGLPGNWANAVDIDFIIGRLRCVNMKRKMYSGIFIFTISLILLTVECVRLAAPFFDKSLVSDIQVNCTHKANTAIFCFDVFLTIEGYINFGGLVYIVYLLRCSYESEVKLVVKFLRQNIDDVDVCRARLAETFDAFHAFREFSSGFIALYLIVCTVCILLELHVWIVHTEPLAPFQYEHTVLLIFFLLMPIMAIGNVDCDYIWNRLLRKISRERITAEEESWNKVMQFLQEQKPGNRPWQAVLAFVLSTIAIFSAIQFRLWTNNQKVISVFIKGNDTLELLSQLRGQF
;
A
#
# COMPACT_ATOMS: atom_id res chain seq x y z
N MET A 1 -25.25 33.07 -57.15
CA MET A 1 -24.43 32.77 -55.95
C MET A 1 -24.15 31.28 -55.92
N GLY A 2 -22.87 30.93 -56.04
CA GLY A 2 -22.41 29.62 -56.51
C GLY A 2 -22.67 28.45 -55.56
N LYS A 3 -23.10 27.32 -56.13
CA LYS A 3 -23.06 26.01 -55.50
C LYS A 3 -21.84 25.27 -56.05
N GLU A 4 -20.80 25.14 -55.25
CA GLU A 4 -19.74 24.16 -55.51
C GLU A 4 -20.11 22.83 -54.85
N LYS A 5 -20.22 21.78 -55.67
CA LYS A 5 -20.25 20.39 -55.24
C LYS A 5 -18.80 19.90 -55.19
N CYS A 6 -18.32 19.49 -54.02
CA CYS A 6 -17.13 18.66 -53.90
C CYS A 6 -17.57 17.21 -53.64
N GLN A 7 -17.33 16.34 -54.60
CA GLN A 7 -17.57 14.90 -54.55
C GLN A 7 -16.39 14.21 -53.85
N THR A 8 -16.56 13.81 -52.58
CA THR A 8 -15.93 12.61 -51.93
C THR A 8 -16.28 12.53 -50.44
N CYS A 9 -17.54 12.77 -50.09
CA CYS A 9 -18.22 12.19 -48.93
C CYS A 9 -19.64 12.73 -48.93
N GLY A 10 -20.64 11.86 -49.10
CA GLY A 10 -22.04 12.26 -48.94
C GLY A 10 -22.33 12.65 -47.49
N LYS A 11 -22.19 13.93 -47.17
CA LYS A 11 -22.66 14.52 -45.91
C LYS A 11 -23.30 15.88 -46.18
N THR A 12 -24.58 15.97 -45.86
CA THR A 12 -25.35 17.21 -45.80
C THR A 12 -24.89 18.02 -44.59
N GLN A 13 -24.45 19.27 -44.81
CA GLN A 13 -24.24 20.25 -43.74
C GLN A 13 -25.50 21.10 -43.56
N THR A 14 -26.07 21.07 -42.35
CA THR A 14 -27.00 22.09 -41.88
C THR A 14 -26.25 23.04 -40.96
N LYS A 15 -26.16 24.32 -41.36
CA LYS A 15 -25.71 25.43 -40.49
C LYS A 15 -26.82 25.73 -39.49
N THR A 16 -26.53 25.64 -38.20
CA THR A 16 -27.29 26.33 -37.15
C THR A 16 -26.36 27.27 -36.39
N SER A 17 -26.78 28.53 -36.30
CA SER A 17 -26.17 29.57 -35.50
C SER A 17 -26.49 29.32 -34.02
N LEU A 18 -25.50 28.86 -33.26
CA LEU A 18 -25.16 29.23 -31.87
C LEU A 18 -24.19 28.17 -31.33
N GLY A 19 -23.06 28.64 -30.81
CA GLY A 19 -21.93 27.80 -30.43
C GLY A 19 -22.24 26.85 -29.27
N ASN A 20 -21.99 25.56 -29.50
CA ASN A 20 -21.43 24.59 -28.55
C ASN A 20 -21.30 23.22 -29.25
N LEU A 21 -20.06 22.86 -29.64
CA LEU A 21 -19.75 21.57 -30.24
C LEU A 21 -19.64 20.51 -29.14
N ARG A 22 -20.71 19.71 -28.96
CA ARG A 22 -20.72 18.50 -28.14
C ARG A 22 -20.57 17.30 -29.07
N TYR A 23 -19.43 16.64 -29.06
CA TYR A 23 -19.24 15.37 -29.78
C TYR A 23 -19.99 14.25 -29.05
N ARG A 24 -21.03 13.72 -29.69
CA ARG A 24 -21.76 12.51 -29.23
C ARG A 24 -21.31 11.35 -30.11
N TYR A 25 -20.40 10.51 -29.61
CA TYR A 25 -20.07 9.24 -30.25
C TYR A 25 -21.20 8.24 -29.96
N HIS A 26 -22.00 7.90 -30.98
CA HIS A 26 -22.89 6.74 -30.95
C HIS A 26 -22.08 5.50 -31.34
N SER A 27 -21.66 4.70 -30.36
CA SER A 27 -21.10 3.36 -30.60
C SER A 27 -22.25 2.34 -30.61
N LYS A 28 -22.65 1.90 -31.80
CA LYS A 28 -23.54 0.75 -32.01
C LYS A 28 -22.80 -0.61 -32.02
N HIS A 29 -21.49 -0.63 -31.72
CA HIS A 29 -20.68 -1.86 -31.71
C HIS A 29 -20.41 -2.44 -30.30
N CYS A 30 -20.90 -1.80 -29.22
CA CYS A 30 -20.61 -2.23 -27.86
C CYS A 30 -21.57 -3.30 -27.30
N THR A 31 -22.78 -3.41 -27.84
CA THR A 31 -23.83 -4.30 -27.28
C THR A 31 -23.65 -5.78 -27.61
N GLU A 32 -22.91 -6.12 -28.67
CA GLU A 32 -22.69 -7.53 -29.07
C GLU A 32 -21.46 -8.17 -28.41
N TYR A 33 -20.55 -7.37 -27.84
CA TYR A 33 -19.38 -7.88 -27.11
C TYR A 33 -19.65 -8.08 -25.61
N LEU A 34 -20.67 -7.42 -25.06
CA LEU A 34 -21.04 -7.46 -23.64
C LEU A 34 -21.76 -8.75 -23.21
N SER A 35 -22.30 -9.55 -24.14
CA SER A 35 -22.95 -10.82 -23.80
C SER A 35 -21.99 -12.02 -23.73
N ARG A 36 -20.76 -11.90 -24.26
CA ARG A 36 -19.74 -12.96 -24.25
C ARG A 36 -18.70 -12.85 -23.13
N THR A 37 -18.52 -11.69 -22.51
CA THR A 37 -17.46 -11.44 -21.50
C THR A 37 -17.90 -11.64 -20.04
N HIS A 38 -19.19 -11.83 -19.74
CA HIS A 38 -19.67 -11.98 -18.36
C HIS A 38 -19.45 -13.38 -17.74
N ARG A 39 -18.95 -14.38 -18.48
CA ARG A 39 -18.76 -15.76 -17.95
C ARG A 39 -17.31 -16.16 -17.59
N ASN A 40 -16.29 -15.35 -17.92
CA ASN A 40 -14.90 -15.84 -17.87
C ASN A 40 -13.98 -15.17 -16.85
N SER A 41 -14.43 -14.17 -16.08
CA SER A 41 -13.52 -13.43 -15.17
C SER A 41 -13.08 -14.24 -13.94
N PHE A 42 -13.87 -15.22 -13.49
CA PHE A 42 -13.54 -16.03 -12.30
C PHE A 42 -12.57 -17.18 -12.61
N PHE A 43 -12.60 -17.72 -13.83
CA PHE A 43 -11.73 -18.82 -14.25
C PHE A 43 -10.28 -18.38 -14.53
N HIS A 44 -10.06 -17.13 -14.92
CA HIS A 44 -8.71 -16.62 -15.21
C HIS A 44 -7.83 -16.47 -13.96
N VAL A 45 -8.40 -16.16 -12.80
CA VAL A 45 -7.63 -16.02 -11.55
C VAL A 45 -7.14 -17.39 -11.05
N LEU A 46 -7.96 -18.43 -11.16
CA LEU A 46 -7.58 -19.80 -10.79
C LEU A 46 -6.55 -20.40 -11.77
N LEU A 47 -6.62 -20.04 -13.06
CA LEU A 47 -5.66 -20.45 -14.09
C LEU A 47 -4.29 -19.79 -13.96
N ILE A 48 -4.24 -18.56 -13.40
CA ILE A 48 -2.98 -17.87 -13.10
C ILE A 48 -2.26 -18.55 -11.93
N ILE A 49 -3.00 -18.98 -10.90
CA ILE A 49 -2.44 -19.70 -9.73
C ILE A 49 -1.90 -21.08 -10.12
N THR A 50 -2.57 -21.80 -11.03
CA THR A 50 -2.11 -23.13 -11.50
C THR A 50 -0.99 -23.08 -12.56
N ARG A 51 -0.85 -21.98 -13.31
CA ARG A 51 0.27 -21.80 -14.26
C ARG A 51 1.55 -21.24 -13.62
N ALA A 52 1.44 -20.50 -12.51
CA ALA A 52 2.61 -19.98 -11.80
C ALA A 52 3.47 -21.09 -11.16
N THR A 53 2.90 -22.25 -10.85
CA THR A 53 3.62 -23.39 -10.26
C THR A 53 4.27 -24.32 -11.29
N SER A 54 3.89 -24.24 -12.57
CA SER A 54 4.31 -25.18 -13.62
C SER A 54 5.39 -24.65 -14.58
N PHE A 55 5.91 -23.44 -14.39
CA PHE A 55 6.85 -22.78 -15.32
C PHE A 55 8.28 -22.60 -14.78
N LEU A 56 8.77 -23.57 -14.00
CA LEU A 56 10.16 -23.64 -13.51
C LEU A 56 11.11 -24.41 -14.43
N GLY A 57 10.73 -24.66 -15.69
CA GLY A 57 11.51 -25.49 -16.62
C GLY A 57 11.68 -24.88 -18.02
N ILE A 58 12.96 -24.72 -18.40
CA ILE A 58 13.50 -24.77 -19.77
C ILE A 58 13.35 -23.50 -20.64
N MET A 59 14.45 -22.75 -20.75
CA MET A 59 14.72 -21.76 -21.80
C MET A 59 15.40 -22.43 -23.01
N PRO A 60 14.96 -22.20 -24.27
CA PRO A 60 15.78 -22.50 -25.44
C PRO A 60 16.68 -21.31 -25.82
N ARG A 61 17.93 -21.62 -26.12
CA ARG A 61 18.93 -20.76 -26.81
C ARG A 61 18.55 -20.56 -28.29
N MET A 62 18.99 -19.43 -28.86
CA MET A 62 19.48 -19.17 -30.25
C MET A 62 19.16 -17.69 -30.60
N TYR A 63 19.92 -16.89 -31.36
CA TYR A 63 21.29 -16.87 -31.92
C TYR A 63 21.57 -15.39 -32.29
N ASP A 64 22.83 -15.01 -32.37
CA ASP A 64 23.30 -13.64 -32.65
C ASP A 64 23.02 -13.14 -34.08
N SER A 65 22.79 -11.83 -34.22
CA SER A 65 23.24 -11.07 -35.39
C SER A 65 23.66 -9.65 -34.97
N ILE A 66 24.87 -9.27 -35.38
CA ILE A 66 25.60 -8.05 -34.98
C ILE A 66 25.11 -6.84 -35.79
N LYS A 67 24.66 -5.77 -35.11
CA LYS A 67 24.70 -4.37 -35.60
C LYS A 67 24.86 -3.38 -34.43
N ILE A 68 25.95 -2.60 -34.47
CA ILE A 68 26.23 -1.20 -33.99
C ILE A 68 25.63 -0.78 -32.63
N PRO A 69 26.41 -0.21 -31.67
CA PRO A 69 26.00 -0.07 -30.27
C PRO A 69 25.02 1.08 -30.06
N ILE A 70 23.76 0.87 -30.43
CA ILE A 70 22.64 1.42 -29.67
C ILE A 70 22.59 0.52 -28.43
N LEU A 71 22.77 1.09 -27.24
CA LEU A 71 22.57 0.38 -25.97
C LEU A 71 21.35 -0.54 -26.14
N PRO A 72 21.50 -1.87 -25.98
CA PRO A 72 20.40 -2.80 -26.21
C PRO A 72 19.22 -2.29 -25.39
N LYS A 73 18.07 -2.12 -26.06
CA LYS A 73 16.80 -1.76 -25.43
C LYS A 73 16.56 -2.83 -24.37
N HIS A 74 17.03 -2.54 -23.15
CA HIS A 74 17.00 -3.50 -22.08
C HIS A 74 15.53 -3.60 -21.71
N SER A 75 14.87 -4.66 -22.18
CA SER A 75 13.51 -4.98 -21.77
C SER A 75 13.56 -5.30 -20.28
N SER A 76 13.51 -4.24 -19.48
CA SER A 76 13.33 -4.35 -18.05
C SER A 76 11.88 -4.71 -17.84
N ASP A 77 11.50 -5.94 -18.20
CA ASP A 77 10.15 -6.43 -18.02
C ASP A 77 9.81 -6.32 -16.54
N TRP A 78 8.71 -5.64 -16.24
CA TRP A 78 8.26 -5.49 -14.87
C TRP A 78 7.76 -6.84 -14.39
N PRO A 79 8.07 -7.22 -13.13
CA PRO A 79 7.77 -8.55 -12.67
C PRO A 79 6.25 -8.75 -12.57
N TYR A 80 5.73 -9.87 -13.07
CA TYR A 80 4.29 -10.19 -13.03
C TYR A 80 3.69 -10.09 -11.63
N ILE A 81 4.48 -10.40 -10.59
CA ILE A 81 4.04 -10.30 -9.20
C ILE A 81 3.65 -8.87 -8.79
N PHE A 82 4.32 -7.86 -9.34
CA PHE A 82 3.97 -6.46 -9.10
C PHE A 82 2.58 -6.15 -9.65
N TRP A 83 2.30 -6.60 -10.88
CA TRP A 83 1.00 -6.41 -11.52
C TRP A 83 -0.11 -7.15 -10.79
N PHE A 84 0.16 -8.38 -10.33
CA PHE A 84 -0.76 -9.14 -9.51
C PHE A 84 -1.17 -8.35 -8.25
N TYR A 85 -0.21 -7.79 -7.51
CA TYR A 85 -0.49 -7.02 -6.31
C TYR A 85 -1.27 -5.72 -6.57
N LEU A 86 -0.95 -4.98 -7.64
CA LEU A 86 -1.74 -3.80 -7.99
C LEU A 86 -3.22 -4.17 -8.23
N LYS A 87 -3.48 -5.31 -8.86
CA LYS A 87 -4.85 -5.74 -9.16
C LYS A 87 -5.60 -6.25 -7.93
N SER A 88 -4.95 -7.01 -7.06
CA SER A 88 -5.57 -7.46 -5.79
C SER A 88 -5.95 -6.25 -4.92
N LEU A 89 -5.07 -5.24 -4.88
CA LEU A 89 -5.31 -3.97 -4.17
C LEU A 89 -6.39 -3.09 -4.82
N GLY A 90 -7.02 -3.57 -5.89
CA GLY A 90 -8.03 -2.83 -6.61
C GLY A 90 -7.49 -1.63 -7.38
N LEU A 91 -6.18 -1.49 -7.60
CA LEU A 91 -5.60 -0.37 -8.34
C LEU A 91 -5.67 -0.63 -9.85
N PHE A 92 -6.87 -0.53 -10.41
CA PHE A 92 -7.09 -0.69 -11.85
C PHE A 92 -6.99 0.67 -12.57
N ASN A 93 -6.15 0.76 -13.62
CA ASN A 93 -6.16 1.89 -14.57
C ASN A 93 -6.69 1.47 -15.96
N SER A 94 -7.20 2.46 -16.69
CA SER A 94 -7.73 2.37 -18.05
C SER A 94 -7.30 3.66 -18.74
N GLY A 95 -6.01 3.72 -19.04
CA GLY A 95 -5.37 4.91 -19.59
C GLY A 95 -3.90 4.67 -19.82
N VAL A 96 -3.25 5.67 -20.42
CA VAL A 96 -1.80 5.71 -20.55
C VAL A 96 -1.22 5.89 -19.16
N LEU A 97 -0.59 4.83 -18.63
CA LEU A 97 0.03 4.81 -17.30
C LEU A 97 1.32 5.63 -17.30
N VAL A 98 2.00 5.63 -18.44
CA VAL A 98 3.28 6.30 -18.60
C VAL A 98 3.07 7.68 -19.21
N GLN A 99 2.82 8.67 -18.35
CA GLN A 99 2.77 10.07 -18.80
C GLN A 99 4.16 10.72 -18.79
N PRO A 100 4.41 11.66 -19.71
CA PRO A 100 5.62 12.48 -19.66
C PRO A 100 5.55 13.39 -18.43
N ALA A 101 6.47 13.19 -17.49
CA ALA A 101 6.60 14.07 -16.33
C ALA A 101 6.99 15.47 -16.79
N LYS A 102 6.26 16.48 -16.29
CA LYS A 102 6.53 17.89 -16.52
C LYS A 102 6.73 18.54 -15.16
N CYS A 103 7.72 19.42 -15.03
CA CYS A 103 7.82 20.25 -13.82
C CYS A 103 6.61 21.18 -13.73
N SER A 104 6.28 21.60 -12.52
CA SER A 104 5.23 22.56 -12.17
C SER A 104 5.18 23.77 -13.11
N ARG A 105 6.34 24.37 -13.42
CA ARG A 105 6.45 25.50 -14.37
C ARG A 105 5.98 25.14 -15.78
N CYS A 106 6.43 24.01 -16.32
CA CYS A 106 6.02 23.55 -17.66
C CYS A 106 4.56 23.07 -17.70
N ALA A 107 4.08 22.47 -16.61
CA ALA A 107 2.68 22.07 -16.47
C ALA A 107 1.75 23.28 -16.44
N TYR A 108 2.11 24.32 -15.67
CA TYR A 108 1.36 25.58 -15.61
C TYR A 108 1.33 26.30 -16.96
N ALA A 109 2.49 26.43 -17.61
CA ALA A 109 2.58 27.05 -18.93
C ALA A 109 1.70 26.35 -19.98
N HIS A 110 1.61 25.02 -19.94
CA HIS A 110 0.77 24.26 -20.85
C HIS A 110 -0.73 24.41 -20.56
N LYS A 111 -1.12 24.57 -19.28
CA LYS A 111 -2.53 24.72 -18.89
C LYS A 111 -3.09 26.11 -19.24
N HIS A 112 -2.25 27.13 -19.23
CA HIS A 112 -2.65 28.52 -19.50
C HIS A 112 -2.37 29.00 -20.94
N ARG A 113 -1.65 28.22 -21.76
CA ARG A 113 -1.49 28.49 -23.19
C ARG A 113 -2.56 27.80 -24.02
N SER A 114 -3.77 28.33 -23.99
CA SER A 114 -4.78 28.07 -25.03
C SER A 114 -4.60 29.08 -26.17
N HIS A 115 -4.21 28.58 -27.35
CA HIS A 115 -4.42 29.16 -28.70
C HIS A 115 -3.46 30.16 -29.37
N HIS A 116 -2.45 30.77 -28.74
CA HIS A 116 -1.48 31.56 -29.53
C HIS A 116 -0.03 31.37 -29.09
N GLN A 117 0.83 31.25 -30.12
CA GLN A 117 2.29 31.17 -30.09
C GLN A 117 2.89 29.84 -29.65
N MET A 118 2.90 28.94 -30.63
CA MET A 118 3.90 27.89 -30.81
C MET A 118 5.24 28.54 -31.21
N TYR A 119 5.83 29.36 -30.32
CA TYR A 119 7.25 29.66 -30.43
C TYR A 119 8.00 28.42 -29.93
N VAL A 120 8.66 27.78 -30.89
CA VAL A 120 9.59 26.66 -30.70
C VAL A 120 10.62 27.06 -29.66
N GLN A 121 10.50 26.56 -28.43
CA GLN A 121 11.65 26.47 -27.53
C GLN A 121 12.51 25.33 -28.08
N THR A 122 13.63 25.69 -28.69
CA THR A 122 14.61 24.80 -29.31
C THR A 122 15.37 23.94 -28.30
N GLU A 123 15.27 24.21 -26.99
CA GLU A 123 15.92 23.40 -25.95
C GLU A 123 14.91 22.73 -25.01
N PRO A 124 15.01 21.40 -24.80
CA PRO A 124 14.17 20.69 -23.87
C PRO A 124 14.46 21.17 -22.44
N CYS A 125 13.41 21.39 -21.64
CA CYS A 125 13.56 21.80 -20.24
C CYS A 125 14.39 20.77 -19.47
N LYS A 126 15.57 21.17 -18.98
CA LYS A 126 16.52 20.32 -18.24
C LYS A 126 15.88 19.62 -17.03
N VAL A 127 14.98 20.31 -16.32
CA VAL A 127 14.26 19.73 -15.19
C VAL A 127 13.30 18.63 -15.67
N CYS A 128 12.51 18.89 -16.72
CA CYS A 128 11.60 17.89 -17.28
C CYS A 128 12.36 16.67 -17.84
N ASP A 129 13.52 16.89 -18.47
CA ASP A 129 14.39 15.79 -18.91
C ASP A 129 14.89 14.96 -17.73
N SER A 130 15.33 15.61 -16.65
CA SER A 130 15.78 14.92 -15.43
C SER A 130 14.70 14.09 -14.72
N LEU A 131 13.42 14.43 -14.92
CA LEU A 131 12.28 13.66 -14.41
C LEU A 131 11.99 12.43 -15.28
N ARG A 132 12.57 12.33 -16.49
CA ARG A 132 12.49 11.16 -17.39
C ARG A 132 13.67 10.22 -17.23
N TRP A 133 14.58 10.49 -16.30
CA TRP A 133 15.75 9.66 -16.06
C TRP A 133 15.37 8.31 -15.47
N ASN A 134 15.96 7.25 -16.03
CA ASN A 134 15.91 5.92 -15.44
C ASN A 134 16.89 5.79 -14.25
N HIS A 135 17.00 4.60 -13.67
CA HIS A 135 17.93 4.30 -12.56
C HIS A 135 19.42 4.54 -12.87
N LEU A 136 19.82 4.70 -14.14
CA LEU A 136 21.19 5.02 -14.58
C LEU A 136 21.41 6.54 -14.78
N GLY A 137 20.33 7.34 -14.70
CA GLY A 137 20.38 8.76 -14.99
C GLY A 137 20.51 9.04 -16.49
N VAL A 138 19.85 8.21 -17.31
CA VAL A 138 19.70 8.40 -18.76
C VAL A 138 18.24 8.70 -19.04
N SER A 139 17.97 9.72 -19.85
CA SER A 139 16.62 10.06 -20.30
C SER A 139 16.09 8.97 -21.21
N THR A 140 14.99 8.34 -20.80
CA THR A 140 14.34 7.28 -21.58
C THR A 140 12.86 7.55 -21.65
N GLU A 141 12.32 7.60 -22.87
CA GLU A 141 10.88 7.55 -23.07
C GLU A 141 10.41 6.13 -22.81
N ILE A 142 9.68 5.95 -21.71
CA ILE A 142 9.05 4.68 -21.38
C ILE A 142 7.67 4.69 -22.04
N HIS A 143 7.30 3.59 -22.66
CA HIS A 143 5.94 3.38 -23.14
C HIS A 143 5.24 2.30 -22.33
N ASP A 144 3.90 2.29 -22.36
CA ASP A 144 3.09 1.26 -21.72
C ASP A 144 3.48 -0.17 -22.16
N SER A 145 3.93 -0.32 -23.41
CA SER A 145 4.46 -1.58 -23.95
C SER A 145 5.71 -2.07 -23.23
N ASP A 146 6.58 -1.15 -22.77
CA ASP A 146 7.84 -1.50 -22.11
C ASP A 146 7.63 -1.96 -20.66
N ILE A 147 6.47 -1.67 -20.07
CA ILE A 147 6.09 -2.08 -18.72
C ILE A 147 5.23 -3.36 -18.74
N ALA A 148 4.95 -3.91 -19.94
CA ALA A 148 4.02 -5.02 -20.13
C ALA A 148 2.61 -4.75 -19.55
N SER A 149 2.19 -3.48 -19.50
CA SER A 149 0.90 -3.10 -18.91
C SER A 149 -0.29 -3.44 -19.82
N SER A 150 -0.06 -3.62 -21.12
CA SER A 150 -1.09 -3.85 -22.14
C SER A 150 -1.94 -5.11 -21.89
N TRP A 151 -1.37 -6.16 -21.28
CA TRP A 151 -2.11 -7.37 -20.90
C TRP A 151 -3.04 -7.15 -19.71
N PHE A 152 -2.78 -6.12 -18.90
CA PHE A 152 -3.47 -5.86 -17.64
C PHE A 152 -4.35 -4.58 -17.67
N ASN A 153 -4.28 -3.78 -18.74
CA ASN A 153 -5.06 -2.56 -18.94
C ASN A 153 -6.41 -2.91 -19.59
N GLN A 154 -7.44 -3.18 -18.77
CA GLN A 154 -8.81 -3.42 -19.26
C GLN A 154 -9.64 -2.13 -19.23
N CYS A 155 -10.61 -2.02 -20.15
CA CYS A 155 -11.50 -0.87 -20.28
C CYS A 155 -12.47 -0.79 -19.08
N GLY A 156 -12.59 0.38 -18.42
CA GLY A 156 -13.53 0.61 -17.30
C GLY A 156 -12.92 0.59 -15.89
N SER A 157 -11.62 0.88 -15.76
CA SER A 157 -10.85 0.48 -14.57
C SER A 157 -11.17 1.20 -13.26
N ARG A 158 -11.42 2.51 -13.28
CA ARG A 158 -11.63 3.31 -12.06
C ARG A 158 -12.95 2.97 -11.37
N PRO A 159 -14.10 2.86 -12.07
CA PRO A 159 -15.33 2.40 -11.42
C PRO A 159 -15.24 0.93 -10.98
N VAL A 160 -14.50 0.07 -11.69
CA VAL A 160 -14.24 -1.31 -11.28
C VAL A 160 -13.40 -1.37 -10.00
N SER A 161 -12.36 -0.54 -9.92
CA SER A 161 -11.53 -0.32 -8.72
C SER A 161 -12.38 0.10 -7.52
N LEU A 162 -13.21 1.13 -7.70
CA LEU A 162 -14.09 1.62 -6.66
C LEU A 162 -15.09 0.53 -6.22
N LEU A 163 -15.71 -0.17 -7.17
CA LEU A 163 -16.67 -1.23 -6.87
C LEU A 163 -16.01 -2.39 -6.12
N TRP A 164 -14.82 -2.83 -6.54
CA TRP A 164 -14.06 -3.89 -5.88
C TRP A 164 -13.73 -3.53 -4.43
N LEU A 165 -13.20 -2.33 -4.21
CA LEU A 165 -12.83 -1.84 -2.89
C LEU A 165 -14.06 -1.58 -2.00
N LEU A 166 -15.19 -1.17 -2.59
CA LEU A 166 -16.46 -1.04 -1.89
C LEU A 166 -17.00 -2.41 -1.46
N ILE A 167 -16.91 -3.43 -2.31
CA ILE A 167 -17.29 -4.81 -1.96
C ILE A 167 -16.46 -5.29 -0.76
N ILE A 168 -15.13 -5.15 -0.80
CA ILE A 168 -14.27 -5.53 0.33
C ILE A 168 -14.69 -4.78 1.59
N THR A 169 -14.89 -3.45 1.50
CA THR A 169 -15.29 -2.61 2.63
C THR A 169 -16.62 -3.05 3.24
N VAL A 170 -17.64 -3.31 2.42
CA VAL A 170 -18.96 -3.76 2.88
C VAL A 170 -18.86 -5.14 3.53
N ILE A 171 -18.13 -6.08 2.93
CA ILE A 171 -17.94 -7.42 3.50
C ILE A 171 -17.22 -7.32 4.85
N THR A 172 -16.15 -6.51 4.97
CA THR A 172 -15.46 -6.28 6.24
C THR A 172 -16.38 -5.66 7.30
N ALA A 173 -17.17 -4.66 6.93
CA ALA A 173 -18.10 -4.02 7.87
C ALA A 173 -19.18 -4.99 8.36
N LEU A 174 -19.72 -5.82 7.46
CA LEU A 174 -20.69 -6.86 7.81
C LEU A 174 -20.08 -7.93 8.72
N ASP A 175 -18.84 -8.36 8.44
CA ASP A 175 -18.11 -9.33 9.26
C ASP A 175 -17.88 -8.80 10.69
N ILE A 176 -17.39 -7.57 10.82
CA ILE A 176 -17.18 -6.91 12.13
C ILE A 176 -18.51 -6.72 12.87
N ALA A 177 -19.56 -6.27 12.18
CA ALA A 177 -20.89 -6.09 12.78
C ALA A 177 -21.46 -7.43 13.27
N TYR A 178 -21.24 -8.51 12.52
CA TYR A 178 -21.66 -9.84 12.89
C TYR A 178 -20.92 -10.38 14.11
N ILE A 179 -19.59 -10.27 14.14
CA ILE A 179 -18.76 -10.64 15.30
C ILE A 179 -19.23 -9.87 16.54
N SER A 180 -19.49 -8.57 16.39
CA SER A 180 -19.96 -7.71 17.48
C SER A 180 -21.37 -8.09 17.98
N HIS A 181 -22.29 -8.42 17.07
CA HIS A 181 -23.62 -8.89 17.45
C HIS A 181 -23.53 -10.23 18.19
N ARG A 182 -22.71 -11.17 17.70
CA ARG A 182 -22.55 -12.48 18.32
C ARG A 182 -21.95 -12.43 19.71
N TYR A 183 -21.05 -11.49 19.96
CA TYR A 183 -20.54 -11.23 21.31
C TYR A 183 -21.70 -10.98 22.29
N ARG A 184 -22.70 -10.18 21.89
CA ARG A 184 -23.87 -9.86 22.73
C ARG A 184 -24.69 -11.09 23.15
N ASP A 185 -24.70 -12.12 22.32
CA ASP A 185 -25.51 -13.33 22.51
C ASP A 185 -24.72 -14.49 23.16
N SER A 186 -23.44 -14.30 23.45
CA SER A 186 -22.54 -15.35 23.94
C SER A 186 -21.89 -14.95 25.26
N SER A 187 -21.60 -15.91 26.15
CA SER A 187 -20.83 -15.71 27.38
C SER A 187 -19.32 -15.53 27.13
N ASN A 188 -18.95 -15.09 25.93
CA ASN A 188 -17.57 -15.05 25.46
C ASN A 188 -16.82 -13.84 26.04
N ASP A 189 -15.49 -13.95 26.13
CA ASP A 189 -14.62 -12.87 26.61
C ASP A 189 -14.60 -11.70 25.59
N ILE A 190 -14.80 -10.48 26.11
CA ILE A 190 -14.74 -9.25 25.34
C ILE A 190 -13.35 -9.03 24.74
N VAL A 191 -12.32 -9.48 25.45
CA VAL A 191 -10.91 -9.28 25.07
C VAL A 191 -10.59 -10.04 23.79
N THR A 192 -10.95 -11.32 23.73
CA THR A 192 -10.74 -12.15 22.54
C THR A 192 -11.56 -11.64 21.35
N THR A 193 -12.78 -11.15 21.59
CA THR A 193 -13.60 -10.54 20.53
C THR A 193 -12.94 -9.28 19.95
N LEU A 194 -12.44 -8.40 20.81
CA LEU A 194 -11.73 -7.19 20.39
C LEU A 194 -10.43 -7.50 19.65
N SER A 195 -9.69 -8.52 20.08
CA SER A 195 -8.49 -8.99 19.37
C SER A 195 -8.82 -9.48 17.96
N LEU A 196 -9.88 -10.29 17.82
CA LEU A 196 -10.36 -10.76 16.52
C LEU A 196 -10.76 -9.59 15.61
N ILE A 197 -11.54 -8.63 16.11
CA ILE A 197 -11.91 -7.43 15.34
C ILE A 197 -10.66 -6.65 14.93
N GLY A 198 -9.71 -6.47 15.85
CA GLY A 198 -8.45 -5.78 15.58
C GLY A 198 -7.64 -6.45 14.48
N SER A 199 -7.56 -7.79 14.47
CA SER A 199 -6.88 -8.54 13.42
C SER A 199 -7.53 -8.35 12.04
N LYS A 200 -8.87 -8.31 11.97
CA LYS A 200 -9.61 -8.02 10.73
C LYS A 200 -9.38 -6.59 10.26
N LEU A 201 -9.32 -5.63 11.20
CA LEU A 201 -8.99 -4.25 10.88
C LEU A 201 -7.57 -4.13 10.29
N LEU A 202 -6.57 -4.84 10.84
CA LEU A 202 -5.20 -4.85 10.31
C LEU A 202 -5.12 -5.33 8.85
N LEU A 203 -5.89 -6.37 8.52
CA LEU A 203 -6.01 -6.87 7.14
C LEU A 203 -6.73 -5.88 6.22
N PHE A 204 -7.65 -5.09 6.77
CA PHE A 204 -8.44 -4.09 6.03
C PHE A 204 -7.70 -2.78 5.77
N ILE A 205 -6.64 -2.44 6.52
CA ILE A 205 -5.88 -1.20 6.32
C ILE A 205 -5.41 -1.04 4.87
N ALA A 206 -4.89 -2.11 4.25
CA ALA A 206 -4.37 -2.03 2.89
C ALA A 206 -5.48 -1.70 1.85
N PRO A 207 -6.59 -2.45 1.78
CA PRO A 207 -7.75 -2.06 0.98
C PRO A 207 -8.28 -0.65 1.29
N LEU A 208 -8.35 -0.26 2.57
CA LEU A 208 -8.84 1.05 2.98
C LEU A 208 -7.96 2.19 2.43
N THR A 209 -6.64 2.06 2.51
CA THR A 209 -5.72 3.07 1.96
C THR A 209 -5.88 3.23 0.44
N CYS A 210 -6.07 2.11 -0.27
CA CYS A 210 -6.33 2.13 -1.71
C CYS A 210 -7.70 2.73 -2.03
N PHE A 211 -8.73 2.43 -1.21
CA PHE A 211 -10.07 2.99 -1.36
C PHE A 211 -10.07 4.52 -1.24
N ILE A 212 -9.38 5.05 -0.21
CA ILE A 212 -9.26 6.50 -0.03
C ILE A 212 -8.47 7.13 -1.18
N SER A 213 -7.40 6.47 -1.66
CA SER A 213 -6.62 6.95 -2.81
C SER A 213 -7.48 7.06 -4.08
N VAL A 214 -8.26 6.03 -4.38
CA VAL A 214 -9.17 6.00 -5.54
C VAL A 214 -10.24 7.08 -5.40
N LEU A 215 -10.84 7.23 -4.22
CA LEU A 215 -11.85 8.24 -3.93
C LEU A 215 -11.28 9.66 -4.08
N HIS A 216 -10.05 9.89 -3.60
CA HIS A 216 -9.33 11.15 -3.77
C HIS A 216 -9.05 11.45 -5.24
N SER A 217 -8.65 10.45 -6.05
CA SER A 217 -8.43 10.64 -7.49
C SER A 217 -9.72 11.04 -8.24
N MET A 218 -10.87 10.53 -7.80
CA MET A 218 -12.17 10.84 -8.37
C MET A 218 -12.72 12.18 -7.86
N TRP A 219 -12.43 12.54 -6.62
CA TRP A 219 -12.89 13.77 -5.99
C TRP A 219 -11.77 14.54 -5.27
N PRO A 220 -10.82 15.16 -6.01
CA PRO A 220 -9.64 15.82 -5.41
C PRO A 220 -9.96 16.99 -4.48
N ARG A 221 -11.16 17.60 -4.61
CA ARG A 221 -11.60 18.71 -3.77
C ARG A 221 -12.31 18.28 -2.47
N GLY A 222 -12.73 17.01 -2.39
CA GLY A 222 -13.61 16.52 -1.33
C GLY A 222 -12.85 15.87 -0.18
N LEU A 223 -11.66 15.33 -0.45
CA LEU A 223 -10.84 14.66 0.54
C LEU A 223 -9.54 15.45 0.74
N PRO A 224 -9.23 15.92 1.96
CA PRO A 224 -7.94 16.50 2.25
C PRO A 224 -6.87 15.40 2.36
N GLY A 225 -5.68 15.68 1.82
CA GLY A 225 -4.49 14.86 2.07
C GLY A 225 -3.71 14.50 0.80
N ASN A 226 -2.55 15.14 0.62
CA ASN A 226 -1.65 14.84 -0.50
C ASN A 226 -1.07 13.43 -0.42
N TRP A 227 -1.06 12.82 0.78
CA TRP A 227 -0.68 11.42 1.00
C TRP A 227 -1.41 10.41 0.11
N ALA A 228 -2.67 10.68 -0.25
CA ALA A 228 -3.49 9.78 -1.07
C ALA A 228 -2.89 9.58 -2.48
N ASN A 229 -2.14 10.56 -2.97
CA ASN A 229 -1.43 10.48 -4.25
C ASN A 229 -0.26 9.50 -4.21
N ALA A 230 0.29 9.18 -3.03
CA ALA A 230 1.44 8.27 -2.93
C ALA A 230 1.09 6.82 -3.33
N VAL A 231 -0.19 6.44 -3.24
CA VAL A 231 -0.72 5.11 -3.59
C VAL A 231 -1.41 5.12 -4.96
N ASP A 232 -1.48 6.28 -5.62
CA ASP A 232 -2.05 6.36 -6.96
C ASP A 232 -1.16 5.61 -7.96
N ILE A 233 -1.80 4.89 -8.89
CA ILE A 233 -1.11 4.02 -9.84
C ILE A 233 -0.20 4.81 -10.78
N ASP A 234 -0.64 6.00 -11.21
CA ASP A 234 0.14 6.87 -12.09
C ASP A 234 1.39 7.38 -11.36
N PHE A 235 1.25 7.71 -10.07
CA PHE A 235 2.36 8.10 -9.22
C PHE A 235 3.35 6.95 -9.00
N ILE A 236 2.86 5.77 -8.57
CA ILE A 236 3.68 4.58 -8.34
C ILE A 236 4.50 4.27 -9.60
N ILE A 237 3.85 4.20 -10.76
CA ILE A 237 4.53 3.85 -12.01
C ILE A 237 5.55 4.91 -12.40
N GLY A 238 5.23 6.20 -12.24
CA GLY A 238 6.18 7.29 -12.45
C GLY A 238 7.44 7.14 -11.59
N ARG A 239 7.28 6.72 -10.33
CA ARG A 239 8.39 6.55 -9.37
C ARG A 239 9.23 5.30 -9.62
N LEU A 240 8.61 4.19 -10.03
CA LEU A 240 9.31 2.93 -10.23
C LEU A 240 10.30 2.96 -11.40
N ARG A 241 10.24 3.97 -12.28
CA ARG A 241 11.24 4.24 -13.33
C ARG A 241 12.67 4.40 -12.78
N CYS A 242 12.79 4.94 -11.57
CA CYS A 242 14.07 5.10 -10.88
C CYS A 242 14.60 3.81 -10.24
N VAL A 243 13.84 2.71 -10.30
CA VAL A 243 14.16 1.43 -9.66
C VAL A 243 14.59 0.41 -10.71
N ASN A 244 15.65 -0.34 -10.40
CA ASN A 244 15.98 -1.54 -11.17
C ASN A 244 15.04 -2.68 -10.73
N MET A 245 13.92 -2.82 -11.43
CA MET A 245 12.87 -3.79 -11.12
C MET A 245 13.37 -5.25 -11.16
N LYS A 246 14.29 -5.58 -12.08
CA LYS A 246 14.87 -6.93 -12.19
C LYS A 246 15.56 -7.37 -10.89
N ARG A 247 16.30 -6.47 -10.25
CA ARG A 247 16.96 -6.76 -8.96
C ARG A 247 15.96 -6.85 -7.80
N LYS A 248 14.86 -6.10 -7.88
CA LYS A 248 13.84 -5.99 -6.81
C LYS A 248 12.69 -7.00 -6.93
N MET A 249 12.68 -7.79 -7.99
CA MET A 249 11.71 -8.88 -8.19
C MET A 249 11.78 -9.93 -7.07
N TYR A 250 12.98 -10.30 -6.63
CA TYR A 250 13.16 -11.31 -5.58
C TYR A 250 12.51 -10.92 -4.26
N SER A 251 12.51 -9.63 -3.91
CA SER A 251 11.81 -9.14 -2.72
C SER A 251 10.30 -9.30 -2.85
N GLY A 252 9.74 -9.11 -4.05
CA GLY A 252 8.31 -9.32 -4.31
C GLY A 252 7.91 -10.79 -4.21
N ILE A 253 8.73 -11.69 -4.79
CA ILE A 253 8.52 -13.14 -4.68
C ILE A 253 8.61 -13.58 -3.21
N PHE A 254 9.61 -13.10 -2.47
CA PHE A 254 9.78 -13.43 -1.05
C PHE A 254 8.56 -13.01 -0.21
N ILE A 255 8.08 -11.77 -0.38
CA ILE A 255 6.88 -11.30 0.33
C ILE A 255 5.65 -12.11 -0.08
N PHE A 256 5.51 -12.45 -1.37
CA PHE A 256 4.40 -13.27 -1.84
C PHE A 256 4.39 -14.66 -1.23
N THR A 257 5.54 -15.33 -1.19
CA THR A 257 5.67 -16.65 -0.57
C THR A 257 5.32 -16.59 0.92
N ILE A 258 5.80 -15.58 1.64
CA ILE A 258 5.44 -15.43 3.07
C ILE A 258 3.94 -15.18 3.23
N SER A 259 3.36 -14.25 2.47
CA SER A 259 1.90 -13.99 2.50
C SER A 259 1.10 -15.27 2.22
N LEU A 260 1.54 -16.10 1.28
CA LEU A 260 0.88 -17.37 0.95
C LEU A 260 0.99 -18.40 2.07
N ILE A 261 2.15 -18.48 2.74
CA ILE A 261 2.34 -19.35 3.91
C ILE A 261 1.39 -18.91 5.03
N LEU A 262 1.40 -17.63 5.40
CA LEU A 262 0.53 -17.11 6.47
C LEU A 262 -0.95 -17.28 6.13
N LEU A 263 -1.33 -17.03 4.88
CA LEU A 263 -2.67 -17.29 4.38
C LEU A 263 -3.05 -18.77 4.54
N THR A 264 -2.15 -19.69 4.21
CA THR A 264 -2.42 -21.12 4.32
C THR A 264 -2.64 -21.52 5.77
N VAL A 265 -1.81 -21.04 6.69
CA VAL A 265 -1.96 -21.34 8.13
C VAL A 265 -3.28 -20.78 8.66
N GLU A 266 -3.64 -19.55 8.30
CA GLU A 266 -4.90 -18.94 8.71
C GLU A 266 -6.13 -19.62 8.11
N CYS A 267 -6.06 -20.07 6.86
CA CYS A 267 -7.13 -20.89 6.27
C CYS A 267 -7.29 -22.23 7.00
N VAL A 268 -6.18 -22.86 7.43
CA VAL A 268 -6.23 -24.06 8.26
C VAL A 268 -6.84 -23.74 9.63
N ARG A 269 -6.48 -22.63 10.26
CA ARG A 269 -7.07 -22.16 11.52
C ARG A 269 -8.58 -21.94 11.40
N LEU A 270 -9.04 -21.32 10.31
CA LEU A 270 -10.47 -21.12 10.05
C LEU A 270 -11.21 -22.45 9.82
N ALA A 271 -10.56 -23.44 9.20
CA ALA A 271 -11.16 -24.75 8.94
C ALA A 271 -11.07 -25.72 10.14
N ALA A 272 -10.17 -25.48 11.08
CA ALA A 272 -9.93 -26.35 12.24
C ALA A 272 -11.20 -26.71 13.03
N PRO A 273 -12.18 -25.81 13.29
CA PRO A 273 -13.40 -26.16 14.02
C PRO A 273 -14.21 -27.32 13.42
N PHE A 274 -14.07 -27.60 12.11
CA PHE A 274 -14.76 -28.70 11.43
C PHE A 274 -14.13 -30.07 11.71
N PHE A 275 -12.84 -30.11 12.06
CA PHE A 275 -12.07 -31.35 12.20
C PHE A 275 -11.62 -31.58 13.65
N ASP A 276 -11.18 -30.53 14.34
CA ASP A 276 -10.78 -30.59 15.75
C ASP A 276 -11.04 -29.25 16.46
N LYS A 277 -12.00 -29.28 17.38
CA LYS A 277 -12.43 -28.10 18.15
C LYS A 277 -11.40 -27.67 19.20
N SER A 278 -10.52 -28.56 19.63
CA SER A 278 -9.51 -28.25 20.67
C SER A 278 -8.39 -27.34 20.18
N LEU A 279 -8.25 -27.20 18.86
CA LEU A 279 -7.18 -26.41 18.25
C LEU A 279 -7.45 -24.90 18.26
N VAL A 280 -8.72 -24.49 18.42
CA VAL A 280 -9.19 -23.10 18.30
C VAL A 280 -9.97 -22.65 19.54
N SER A 281 -10.18 -21.34 19.69
CA SER A 281 -10.98 -20.81 20.79
C SER A 281 -12.47 -21.14 20.65
N ASP A 282 -13.17 -21.24 21.78
CA ASP A 282 -14.62 -21.51 21.82
C ASP A 282 -15.44 -20.47 21.05
N ILE A 283 -14.97 -19.21 21.01
CA ILE A 283 -15.58 -18.15 20.19
C ILE A 283 -15.55 -18.54 18.72
N GLN A 284 -14.39 -19.01 18.24
CA GLN A 284 -14.21 -19.39 16.86
C GLN A 284 -15.02 -20.64 16.49
N VAL A 285 -15.14 -21.61 17.39
CA VAL A 285 -16.03 -22.77 17.24
C VAL A 285 -17.49 -22.33 17.13
N ASN A 286 -17.93 -21.43 18.03
CA ASN A 286 -19.28 -20.89 18.05
C ASN A 286 -19.62 -20.04 16.83
N CYS A 287 -18.66 -19.25 16.33
CA CYS A 287 -18.79 -18.52 15.08
C CYS A 287 -18.94 -19.50 13.92
N THR A 288 -18.10 -20.52 13.83
CA THR A 288 -18.06 -21.41 12.65
C THR A 288 -19.27 -22.36 12.58
N HIS A 289 -19.66 -23.01 13.68
CA HIS A 289 -20.72 -24.04 13.67
C HIS A 289 -22.14 -23.46 13.69
N LYS A 290 -22.34 -22.29 14.31
CA LYS A 290 -23.66 -21.65 14.36
C LYS A 290 -23.84 -20.59 13.27
N ALA A 291 -22.80 -20.18 12.55
CA ALA A 291 -22.96 -19.22 11.47
C ALA A 291 -23.57 -19.89 10.23
N ASN A 292 -24.43 -19.14 9.53
CA ASN A 292 -24.83 -19.48 8.17
C ASN A 292 -23.57 -19.68 7.32
N THR A 293 -23.58 -20.67 6.43
CA THR A 293 -22.47 -21.03 5.53
C THR A 293 -21.89 -19.83 4.78
N ALA A 294 -22.71 -18.80 4.52
CA ALA A 294 -22.29 -17.55 3.88
C ALA A 294 -21.25 -16.74 4.66
N ILE A 295 -21.30 -16.74 6.00
CA ILE A 295 -20.38 -15.95 6.84
C ILE A 295 -18.99 -16.57 6.84
N PHE A 296 -18.91 -17.91 6.94
CA PHE A 296 -17.64 -18.62 6.78
C PHE A 296 -16.99 -18.31 5.41
N CYS A 297 -17.78 -18.22 4.34
CA CYS A 297 -17.28 -17.80 3.04
C CYS A 297 -16.73 -16.36 3.04
N PHE A 298 -17.38 -15.44 3.76
CA PHE A 298 -16.87 -14.07 3.92
C PHE A 298 -15.57 -14.02 4.71
N ASP A 299 -15.47 -14.79 5.80
CA ASP A 299 -14.24 -14.92 6.59
C ASP A 299 -13.07 -15.40 5.74
N VAL A 300 -13.26 -16.46 4.98
CA VAL A 300 -12.24 -17.01 4.06
C VAL A 300 -11.87 -15.99 2.99
N PHE A 301 -12.86 -15.32 2.39
CA PHE A 301 -12.62 -14.29 1.38
C PHE A 301 -11.79 -13.13 1.94
N LEU A 302 -12.16 -12.60 3.12
CA LEU A 302 -11.43 -11.52 3.79
C LEU A 302 -10.02 -11.92 4.18
N THR A 303 -9.80 -13.16 4.60
CA THR A 303 -8.45 -13.68 4.89
C THR A 303 -7.61 -13.74 3.62
N ILE A 304 -8.13 -14.33 2.54
CA ILE A 304 -7.42 -14.42 1.24
C ILE A 304 -7.05 -13.02 0.74
N GLU A 305 -8.04 -12.14 0.61
CA GLU A 305 -7.83 -10.79 0.11
C GLU A 305 -6.95 -9.96 1.06
N GLY A 306 -7.17 -10.08 2.37
CA GLY A 306 -6.44 -9.35 3.39
C GLY A 306 -4.94 -9.65 3.37
N TYR A 307 -4.54 -10.93 3.37
CA TYR A 307 -3.13 -11.32 3.39
C TYR A 307 -2.40 -10.99 2.07
N ILE A 308 -3.09 -11.17 0.94
CA ILE A 308 -2.55 -10.79 -0.37
C ILE A 308 -2.37 -9.27 -0.46
N ASN A 309 -3.37 -8.49 -0.03
CA ASN A 309 -3.33 -7.03 -0.08
C ASN A 309 -2.34 -6.44 0.93
N PHE A 310 -2.22 -7.01 2.12
CA PHE A 310 -1.18 -6.65 3.07
C PHE A 310 0.21 -6.83 2.46
N GLY A 311 0.52 -8.02 1.94
CA GLY A 311 1.81 -8.30 1.29
C GLY A 311 2.07 -7.38 0.09
N GLY A 312 1.04 -7.15 -0.73
CA GLY A 312 1.12 -6.27 -1.89
C GLY A 312 1.43 -4.83 -1.53
N LEU A 313 0.73 -4.27 -0.54
CA LEU A 313 0.97 -2.90 -0.11
C LEU A 313 2.36 -2.75 0.51
N VAL A 314 2.77 -3.67 1.38
CA VAL A 314 4.12 -3.70 1.97
C VAL A 314 5.20 -3.74 0.88
N TYR A 315 5.00 -4.53 -0.18
CA TYR A 315 5.92 -4.56 -1.31
C TYR A 315 5.96 -3.24 -2.08
N ILE A 316 4.80 -2.60 -2.32
CA ILE A 316 4.74 -1.27 -2.97
C ILE A 316 5.48 -0.23 -2.13
N VAL A 317 5.25 -0.19 -0.82
CA VAL A 317 5.95 0.73 0.10
C VAL A 317 7.47 0.52 0.05
N TYR A 318 7.92 -0.73 0.06
CA TYR A 318 9.33 -1.07 -0.11
C TYR A 318 9.91 -0.57 -1.43
N LEU A 319 9.18 -0.72 -2.53
CA LEU A 319 9.62 -0.25 -3.85
C LEU A 319 9.65 1.29 -3.92
N LEU A 320 8.67 1.97 -3.34
CA LEU A 320 8.66 3.43 -3.24
C LEU A 320 9.87 3.93 -2.44
N ARG A 321 10.17 3.32 -1.29
CA ARG A 321 11.39 3.61 -0.53
C ARG A 321 12.65 3.46 -1.39
N CYS A 322 12.77 2.33 -2.09
CA CYS A 322 13.89 2.08 -3.00
C CYS A 322 13.98 3.13 -4.13
N SER A 323 12.84 3.60 -4.63
CA SER A 323 12.78 4.66 -5.64
C SER A 323 13.40 5.96 -5.13
N TYR A 324 13.04 6.41 -3.92
CA TYR A 324 13.66 7.62 -3.34
C TYR A 324 15.15 7.43 -3.05
N GLU A 325 15.58 6.26 -2.56
CA GLU A 325 17.00 5.98 -2.34
C GLU A 325 17.83 6.06 -3.63
N SER A 326 17.26 5.61 -4.76
CA SER A 326 17.85 5.78 -6.09
C SER A 326 17.80 7.22 -6.56
N GLU A 327 16.66 7.90 -6.41
CA GLU A 327 16.49 9.30 -6.83
C GLU A 327 17.48 10.22 -6.12
N VAL A 328 17.81 9.98 -4.86
CA VAL A 328 18.84 10.75 -4.15
C VAL A 328 20.16 10.77 -4.92
N LYS A 329 20.55 9.67 -5.58
CA LYS A 329 21.77 9.64 -6.41
C LYS A 329 21.59 10.43 -7.71
N LEU A 330 20.41 10.34 -8.31
CA LEU A 330 20.09 11.03 -9.57
C LEU A 330 20.02 12.55 -9.38
N VAL A 331 19.40 13.01 -8.29
CA VAL A 331 19.33 14.43 -7.93
C VAL A 331 20.73 14.98 -7.68
N VAL A 332 21.56 14.28 -6.91
CA VAL A 332 22.96 14.71 -6.68
C VAL A 332 23.73 14.81 -8.00
N LYS A 333 23.58 13.82 -8.90
CA LYS A 333 24.17 13.86 -10.24
C LYS A 333 23.69 15.07 -11.05
N PHE A 334 22.38 15.35 -11.02
CA PHE A 334 21.78 16.48 -11.72
C PHE A 334 22.30 17.83 -11.20
N LEU A 335 22.37 18.00 -9.88
CA LEU A 335 22.89 19.20 -9.25
C LEU A 335 24.33 19.45 -9.64
N ARG A 336 25.20 18.43 -9.58
CA ARG A 336 26.61 18.55 -9.98
C ARG A 336 26.76 19.00 -11.44
N GLN A 337 25.85 18.61 -12.33
CA GLN A 337 25.90 18.97 -13.75
C GLN A 337 25.32 20.35 -14.08
N ASN A 338 24.58 20.98 -13.16
CA ASN A 338 23.82 22.21 -13.43
C ASN A 338 23.95 23.24 -12.30
N ILE A 339 24.97 23.13 -11.47
CA ILE A 339 25.17 23.98 -10.29
C ILE A 339 25.36 25.45 -10.64
N ASP A 340 25.84 25.75 -11.86
CA ASP A 340 25.92 27.09 -12.43
C ASP A 340 24.56 27.79 -12.49
N ASP A 341 23.47 27.02 -12.63
CA ASP A 341 22.09 27.50 -12.66
C ASP A 341 21.34 27.05 -11.39
N VAL A 342 21.43 27.90 -10.37
CA VAL A 342 20.82 27.66 -9.05
C VAL A 342 19.30 27.53 -9.14
N ASP A 343 18.64 28.24 -10.06
CA ASP A 343 17.18 28.21 -10.17
C ASP A 343 16.69 26.90 -10.77
N VAL A 344 17.41 26.34 -11.76
CA VAL A 344 17.17 25.00 -12.29
C VAL A 344 17.38 23.94 -11.19
N CYS A 345 18.43 24.10 -10.38
CA CYS A 345 18.69 23.21 -9.24
C CYS A 345 17.57 23.26 -8.19
N ARG A 346 17.12 24.46 -7.81
CA ARG A 346 16.00 24.66 -6.87
C ARG A 346 14.71 24.06 -7.40
N ALA A 347 14.40 24.27 -8.68
CA ALA A 347 13.21 23.69 -9.31
C ALA A 347 13.24 22.15 -9.26
N ARG A 348 14.37 21.51 -9.57
CA ARG A 348 14.47 20.04 -9.47
C ARG A 348 14.34 19.55 -8.03
N LEU A 349 14.90 20.28 -7.06
CA LEU A 349 14.78 19.96 -5.65
C LEU A 349 13.35 20.13 -5.12
N ALA A 350 12.62 21.16 -5.55
CA ALA A 350 11.22 21.36 -5.21
C ALA A 350 10.36 20.17 -5.67
N GLU A 351 10.49 19.74 -6.93
CA GLU A 351 9.76 18.57 -7.44
C GLU A 351 10.11 17.28 -6.67
N THR A 352 11.37 17.13 -6.25
CA THR A 352 11.81 16.00 -5.41
C THR A 352 11.17 16.06 -4.03
N PHE A 353 11.13 17.25 -3.44
CA PHE A 353 10.57 17.49 -2.12
C PHE A 353 9.06 17.25 -2.10
N ASP A 354 8.32 17.76 -3.08
CA ASP A 354 6.86 17.56 -3.18
C ASP A 354 6.50 16.08 -3.30
N ALA A 355 7.20 15.36 -4.18
CA ALA A 355 7.02 13.91 -4.31
C ALA A 355 7.40 13.18 -3.01
N PHE A 356 8.50 13.55 -2.37
CA PHE A 356 8.91 12.96 -1.09
C PHE A 356 7.89 13.27 0.02
N HIS A 357 7.32 14.47 0.04
CA HIS A 357 6.35 14.89 1.05
C HIS A 357 5.09 14.02 1.03
N ALA A 358 4.55 13.72 -0.16
CA ALA A 358 3.40 12.83 -0.29
C ALA A 358 3.69 11.42 0.26
N PHE A 359 4.84 10.83 -0.10
CA PHE A 359 5.26 9.53 0.44
C PHE A 359 5.52 9.58 1.95
N ARG A 360 6.09 10.69 2.42
CA ARG A 360 6.41 10.94 3.83
C ARG A 360 5.14 10.98 4.69
N GLU A 361 4.13 11.73 4.27
CA GLU A 361 2.82 11.76 4.94
C GLU A 361 2.16 10.39 4.94
N PHE A 362 2.14 9.71 3.78
CA PHE A 362 1.59 8.37 3.65
C PHE A 362 2.27 7.36 4.58
N SER A 363 3.60 7.29 4.55
CA SER A 363 4.38 6.37 5.39
C SER A 363 4.14 6.61 6.88
N SER A 364 3.97 7.88 7.29
CA SER A 364 3.66 8.24 8.67
C SER A 364 2.29 7.73 9.11
N GLY A 365 1.26 7.95 8.29
CA GLY A 365 -0.10 7.49 8.59
C GLY A 365 -0.19 5.96 8.56
N PHE A 366 0.48 5.34 7.59
CA PHE A 366 0.56 3.89 7.44
C PHE A 366 1.19 3.22 8.66
N ILE A 367 2.39 3.65 9.09
CA ILE A 367 3.04 3.10 10.29
C ILE A 367 2.20 3.37 11.53
N ALA A 368 1.67 4.59 11.71
CA ALA A 368 0.88 4.94 12.89
C ALA A 368 -0.33 4.01 13.05
N LEU A 369 -1.06 3.75 11.96
CA LEU A 369 -2.25 2.92 11.98
C LEU A 369 -1.92 1.46 12.33
N TYR A 370 -0.90 0.88 11.69
CA TYR A 370 -0.45 -0.48 12.01
C TYR A 370 0.05 -0.59 13.45
N LEU A 371 0.90 0.34 13.89
CA LEU A 371 1.52 0.27 15.21
C LEU A 371 0.48 0.40 16.32
N ILE A 372 -0.47 1.33 16.20
CA ILE A 372 -1.57 1.50 17.16
C ILE A 372 -2.42 0.23 17.25
N VAL A 373 -2.94 -0.25 16.12
CA VAL A 373 -3.86 -1.39 16.11
C VAL A 373 -3.13 -2.68 16.52
N CYS A 374 -1.92 -2.94 16.01
CA CYS A 374 -1.12 -4.11 16.40
C CYS A 374 -0.79 -4.09 17.90
N THR A 375 -0.41 -2.94 18.45
CA THR A 375 -0.06 -2.85 19.87
C THR A 375 -1.28 -3.17 20.74
N VAL A 376 -2.45 -2.62 20.42
CA VAL A 376 -3.69 -2.96 21.13
C VAL A 376 -3.98 -4.45 21.03
N CYS A 377 -3.88 -5.06 19.84
CA CYS A 377 -4.14 -6.50 19.66
C CYS A 377 -3.15 -7.38 20.44
N ILE A 378 -1.85 -7.06 20.39
CA ILE A 378 -0.81 -7.81 21.12
C ILE A 378 -1.05 -7.73 22.63
N LEU A 379 -1.43 -6.56 23.14
CA LEU A 379 -1.75 -6.40 24.56
C LEU A 379 -3.00 -7.19 24.95
N LEU A 380 -4.05 -7.19 24.12
CA LEU A 380 -5.25 -7.99 24.35
C LEU A 380 -4.92 -9.49 24.39
N GLU A 381 -4.14 -10.01 23.43
CA GLU A 381 -3.69 -11.42 23.44
C GLU A 381 -2.84 -11.74 24.66
N LEU A 382 -1.89 -10.86 25.02
CA LEU A 382 -1.05 -11.03 26.19
C LEU A 382 -1.89 -11.09 27.48
N HIS A 383 -2.97 -10.32 27.57
CA HIS A 383 -3.88 -10.40 28.71
C HIS A 383 -4.57 -11.76 28.80
N VAL A 384 -5.05 -12.29 27.68
CA VAL A 384 -5.66 -13.63 27.63
C VAL A 384 -4.65 -14.66 28.14
N TRP A 385 -3.39 -14.57 27.72
CA TRP A 385 -2.30 -15.46 28.15
C TRP A 385 -2.00 -15.38 29.65
N ILE A 386 -2.13 -14.19 30.26
CA ILE A 386 -1.85 -13.99 31.68
C ILE A 386 -3.03 -14.46 32.55
N VAL A 387 -4.26 -14.24 32.11
CA VAL A 387 -5.46 -14.52 32.91
C VAL A 387 -5.89 -15.99 32.85
N HIS A 388 -5.71 -16.66 31.71
CA HIS A 388 -6.09 -18.06 31.59
C HIS A 388 -5.09 -18.98 32.29
N THR A 389 -5.59 -19.78 33.23
CA THR A 389 -4.80 -20.76 34.00
C THR A 389 -4.62 -22.09 33.27
N GLU A 390 -5.41 -22.34 32.23
CA GLU A 390 -5.33 -23.51 31.37
C GLU A 390 -4.49 -23.21 30.12
N PRO A 391 -3.81 -24.22 29.54
CA PRO A 391 -3.07 -24.03 28.30
C PRO A 391 -4.01 -23.55 27.19
N LEU A 392 -3.62 -22.45 26.54
CA LEU A 392 -4.39 -21.90 25.43
C LEU A 392 -4.37 -22.82 24.22
N ALA A 393 -5.36 -22.63 23.33
CA ALA A 393 -5.43 -23.38 22.10
C ALA A 393 -4.19 -23.06 21.21
N PRO A 394 -3.60 -24.05 20.53
CA PRO A 394 -2.38 -23.86 19.72
C PRO A 394 -2.44 -22.67 18.75
N PHE A 395 -3.58 -22.45 18.10
CA PHE A 395 -3.75 -21.34 17.15
C PHE A 395 -3.81 -19.95 17.79
N GLN A 396 -4.04 -19.84 19.11
CA GLN A 396 -3.93 -18.55 19.82
C GLN A 396 -2.46 -18.11 19.96
N TYR A 397 -1.54 -19.07 20.13
CA TYR A 397 -0.10 -18.77 20.11
C TYR A 397 0.38 -18.31 18.74
N GLU A 398 -0.12 -18.96 17.69
CA GLU A 398 0.14 -18.57 16.30
C GLU A 398 -0.34 -17.14 16.00
N HIS A 399 -1.54 -16.79 16.47
CA HIS A 399 -2.12 -15.46 16.25
C HIS A 399 -1.23 -14.33 16.77
N THR A 400 -0.62 -14.48 17.95
CA THR A 400 0.33 -13.49 18.49
C THR A 400 1.57 -13.34 17.59
N VAL A 401 2.09 -14.45 17.04
CA VAL A 401 3.22 -14.41 16.09
C VAL A 401 2.84 -13.65 14.82
N LEU A 402 1.62 -13.85 14.32
CA LEU A 402 1.09 -13.09 13.18
C LEU A 402 0.99 -11.60 13.47
N LEU A 403 0.53 -11.20 14.66
CA LEU A 403 0.46 -9.79 15.06
C LEU A 403 1.86 -9.14 15.09
N ILE A 404 2.87 -9.87 15.56
CA ILE A 404 4.27 -9.42 15.50
C ILE A 404 4.72 -9.24 14.05
N PHE A 405 4.32 -10.14 13.15
CA PHE A 405 4.62 -9.99 11.73
C PHE A 405 3.96 -8.75 11.11
N PHE A 406 2.69 -8.48 11.44
CA PHE A 406 1.99 -7.26 11.02
C PHE A 406 2.64 -5.98 11.55
N LEU A 407 3.30 -6.04 12.71
CA LEU A 407 4.07 -4.92 13.26
C LEU A 407 5.42 -4.73 12.55
N LEU A 408 6.18 -5.80 12.35
CA LEU A 408 7.56 -5.72 11.86
C LEU A 408 7.66 -5.47 10.34
N MET A 409 6.78 -6.05 9.53
CA MET A 409 6.87 -5.94 8.08
C MET A 409 6.74 -4.51 7.54
N PRO A 410 5.77 -3.68 7.98
CA PRO A 410 5.71 -2.27 7.61
C PRO A 410 6.98 -1.49 7.96
N ILE A 411 7.55 -1.73 9.14
CA ILE A 411 8.79 -1.08 9.61
C ILE A 411 9.96 -1.48 8.71
N MET A 412 10.10 -2.77 8.39
CA MET A 412 11.15 -3.26 7.49
C MET A 412 11.00 -2.71 6.07
N ALA A 413 9.78 -2.63 5.55
CA ALA A 413 9.52 -2.09 4.21
C ALA A 413 9.89 -0.60 4.10
N ILE A 414 9.63 0.20 5.14
CA ILE A 414 10.05 1.61 5.21
C ILE A 414 11.52 1.75 5.61
N GLY A 415 12.13 0.70 6.17
CA GLY A 415 13.52 0.65 6.63
C GLY A 415 13.77 1.23 8.00
N ASN A 416 12.79 1.97 8.54
CA ASN A 416 12.77 2.53 9.87
C ASN A 416 11.32 2.91 10.19
N VAL A 417 11.11 3.48 11.37
CA VAL A 417 9.82 3.98 11.85
C VAL A 417 9.42 5.30 11.15
N ASP A 418 10.38 6.00 10.56
CA ASP A 418 10.16 7.14 9.67
C ASP A 418 10.99 7.00 8.39
N CYS A 419 10.66 7.81 7.38
CA CYS A 419 11.45 7.90 6.15
C CYS A 419 12.34 9.16 6.10
N ASP A 420 12.43 9.93 7.18
CA ASP A 420 13.17 11.21 7.21
C ASP A 420 14.68 11.01 7.01
N TYR A 421 15.17 9.81 7.34
CA TYR A 421 16.54 9.39 7.04
C TYR A 421 16.90 9.52 5.54
N ILE A 422 15.94 9.38 4.61
CA ILE A 422 16.18 9.48 3.17
C ILE A 422 16.49 10.93 2.79
N TRP A 423 15.71 11.88 3.30
CA TRP A 423 15.93 13.31 3.09
C TRP A 423 17.23 13.78 3.74
N ASN A 424 17.49 13.34 4.97
CA ASN A 424 18.76 13.61 5.65
C ASN A 424 19.97 13.04 4.88
N ARG A 425 19.81 11.90 4.22
CA ARG A 425 20.85 11.33 3.35
C ARG A 425 21.07 12.18 2.10
N LEU A 426 20.03 12.76 1.51
CA LEU A 426 20.15 13.72 0.40
C LEU A 426 20.95 14.94 0.86
N LEU A 427 20.55 15.55 1.97
CA LEU A 427 21.21 16.73 2.54
C LEU A 427 22.71 16.47 2.79
N ARG A 428 23.05 15.34 3.43
CA ARG A 428 24.44 14.95 3.68
C ARG A 428 25.24 14.72 2.41
N LYS A 429 24.63 14.15 1.37
CA LYS A 429 25.32 13.95 0.09
C LYS A 429 25.58 15.27 -0.61
N ILE A 430 24.58 16.14 -0.72
CA ILE A 430 24.73 17.48 -1.32
C ILE A 430 25.80 18.28 -0.57
N SER A 431 25.83 18.20 0.76
CA SER A 431 26.87 18.85 1.57
C SER A 431 28.29 18.36 1.26
N ARG A 432 28.46 17.12 0.79
CA ARG A 432 29.77 16.54 0.44
C ARG A 432 30.23 16.85 -0.98
N GLU A 433 29.33 17.36 -1.82
CA GLU A 433 29.60 17.72 -3.21
C GLU A 433 30.16 19.14 -3.38
N ARG A 434 30.36 19.86 -2.26
CA ARG A 434 30.82 21.23 -2.26
C ARG A 434 32.27 21.32 -2.76
N ILE A 435 32.47 22.08 -3.82
CA ILE A 435 33.78 22.41 -4.39
C ILE A 435 34.01 23.91 -4.18
N THR A 436 35.25 24.31 -3.89
CA THR A 436 35.64 25.69 -3.59
C THR A 436 35.32 26.68 -4.71
N ALA A 437 35.35 26.23 -5.98
CA ALA A 437 35.08 27.08 -7.14
C ALA A 437 33.61 27.56 -7.24
N GLU A 438 32.66 26.83 -6.67
CA GLU A 438 31.21 27.06 -6.83
C GLU A 438 30.49 27.18 -5.48
N GLU A 439 31.24 27.53 -4.43
CA GLU A 439 30.77 27.47 -3.04
C GLU A 439 29.52 28.33 -2.80
N GLU A 440 29.42 29.50 -3.45
CA GLU A 440 28.25 30.37 -3.34
C GLU A 440 26.97 29.72 -3.88
N SER A 441 27.05 29.04 -5.04
CA SER A 441 25.93 28.31 -5.63
C SER A 441 25.49 27.16 -4.73
N TRP A 442 26.44 26.39 -4.20
CA TRP A 442 26.17 25.32 -3.25
C TRP A 442 25.55 25.82 -1.94
N ASN A 443 25.94 27.01 -1.46
CA ASN A 443 25.34 27.64 -0.29
C ASN A 443 23.89 28.04 -0.54
N LYS A 444 23.58 28.63 -1.70
CA LYS A 444 22.19 28.98 -2.08
C LYS A 444 21.29 27.76 -2.23
N VAL A 445 21.82 26.64 -2.74
CA VAL A 445 21.10 25.37 -2.83
C VAL A 445 20.88 24.75 -1.45
N MET A 446 21.90 24.78 -0.58
CA MET A 446 21.77 24.27 0.78
C MET A 446 20.78 25.08 1.61
N GLN A 447 20.81 26.41 1.48
CA GLN A 447 19.86 27.29 2.16
C GLN A 447 18.43 26.90 1.78
N PHE A 448 18.15 26.73 0.47
CA PHE A 448 16.85 26.27 0.01
C PHE A 448 16.45 24.92 0.65
N LEU A 449 17.36 23.95 0.71
CA LEU A 449 17.09 22.65 1.35
C LEU A 449 16.82 22.74 2.85
N GLN A 450 17.49 23.67 3.54
CA GLN A 450 17.30 23.91 4.96
C GLN A 450 16.00 24.66 5.27
N GLU A 451 15.54 25.51 4.34
CA GLU A 451 14.23 26.17 4.40
C GLU A 451 13.09 25.17 4.16
N GLN A 452 13.31 24.19 3.29
CA GLN A 452 12.40 23.06 3.07
C GLN A 452 12.49 22.06 4.23
N LYS A 453 12.05 22.47 5.42
CA LYS A 453 11.90 21.56 6.55
C LYS A 453 10.62 20.73 6.36
N PRO A 454 10.75 19.40 6.35
CA PRO A 454 9.59 18.54 6.47
C PRO A 454 8.86 18.92 7.78
N GLY A 455 7.62 19.41 7.72
CA GLY A 455 6.88 19.89 8.90
C GLY A 455 6.83 18.88 10.06
N ASN A 456 6.64 19.38 11.29
CA ASN A 456 6.59 18.57 12.52
C ASN A 456 5.50 17.49 12.43
N ARG A 457 5.88 16.25 12.71
CA ARG A 457 4.96 15.11 12.68
C ARG A 457 4.28 14.89 14.03
N PRO A 458 3.07 14.30 14.06
CA PRO A 458 2.47 13.78 15.27
C PRO A 458 3.12 12.46 15.75
N TRP A 459 4.34 12.11 15.32
CA TRP A 459 5.00 10.87 15.79
C TRP A 459 5.13 10.83 17.31
N GLN A 460 5.36 11.98 17.93
CA GLN A 460 5.31 12.14 19.38
C GLN A 460 3.94 11.77 19.95
N ALA A 461 2.85 12.10 19.28
CA ALA A 461 1.49 11.73 19.69
C ALA A 461 1.23 10.23 19.49
N VAL A 462 1.73 9.63 18.41
CA VAL A 462 1.63 8.17 18.17
C VAL A 462 2.41 7.41 19.26
N LEU A 463 3.65 7.81 19.53
CA LEU A 463 4.47 7.23 20.58
C LEU A 463 3.83 7.43 21.96
N ALA A 464 3.31 8.63 22.24
CA ALA A 464 2.61 8.91 23.48
C ALA A 464 1.36 8.04 23.62
N PHE A 465 0.58 7.84 22.56
CA PHE A 465 -0.58 6.95 22.56
C PHE A 465 -0.18 5.50 22.87
N VAL A 466 0.87 5.00 22.22
CA VAL A 466 1.38 3.64 22.42
C VAL A 466 1.85 3.44 23.85
N LEU A 467 2.67 4.35 24.36
CA LEU A 467 3.13 4.33 25.74
C LEU A 467 1.98 4.45 26.73
N SER A 468 0.98 5.30 26.45
CA SER A 468 -0.22 5.41 27.30
C SER A 468 -1.01 4.11 27.33
N THR A 469 -1.18 3.47 26.17
CA THR A 469 -1.90 2.19 26.06
C THR A 469 -1.16 1.10 26.83
N ILE A 470 0.16 1.02 26.68
CA ILE A 470 1.01 0.07 27.42
C ILE A 470 0.95 0.36 28.93
N ALA A 471 0.99 1.63 29.34
CA ALA A 471 0.92 2.01 30.74
C ALA A 471 -0.43 1.65 31.38
N ILE A 472 -1.54 1.95 30.70
CA ILE A 472 -2.89 1.56 31.14
C ILE A 472 -2.98 0.03 31.24
N PHE A 473 -2.50 -0.67 30.22
CA PHE A 473 -2.49 -2.13 30.22
C PHE A 473 -1.70 -2.70 31.39
N SER A 474 -0.49 -2.19 31.61
CA SER A 474 0.39 -2.60 32.70
C SER A 474 -0.29 -2.36 34.05
N ALA A 475 -0.91 -1.19 34.25
CA ALA A 475 -1.66 -0.87 35.46
C ALA A 475 -2.84 -1.82 35.70
N ILE A 476 -3.58 -2.20 34.65
CA ILE A 476 -4.65 -3.19 34.73
C ILE A 476 -4.09 -4.56 35.14
N GLN A 477 -3.00 -5.03 34.51
CA GLN A 477 -2.38 -6.31 34.86
C GLN A 477 -1.85 -6.31 36.31
N PHE A 478 -1.16 -5.24 36.73
CA PHE A 478 -0.68 -5.12 38.11
C PHE A 478 -1.82 -5.17 39.12
N ARG A 479 -2.95 -4.50 38.84
CA ARG A 479 -4.14 -4.56 39.72
C ARG A 479 -4.78 -5.95 39.77
N LEU A 480 -4.85 -6.64 38.63
CA LEU A 480 -5.38 -7.99 38.58
C LEU A 480 -4.47 -8.99 39.29
N TRP A 481 -3.16 -8.83 39.13
CA TRP A 481 -2.15 -9.60 39.84
C TRP A 481 -2.24 -9.43 41.36
N THR A 482 -2.31 -8.19 41.84
CA THR A 482 -2.43 -7.92 43.29
C THR A 482 -3.75 -8.41 43.88
N ASN A 483 -4.83 -8.42 43.10
CA ASN A 483 -6.12 -8.98 43.54
C ASN A 483 -6.17 -10.52 43.49
N ASN A 484 -5.42 -11.15 42.56
CA ASN A 484 -5.35 -12.62 42.43
C ASN A 484 -4.35 -13.28 43.39
N GLN A 485 -3.54 -12.50 44.14
CA GLN A 485 -2.85 -13.02 45.33
C GLN A 485 -3.90 -13.42 46.38
N LYS A 486 -4.39 -14.67 46.26
CA LYS A 486 -5.31 -15.30 47.22
C LYS A 486 -4.79 -15.11 48.64
N VAL A 487 -5.65 -14.59 49.51
CA VAL A 487 -5.50 -14.73 50.96
C VAL A 487 -5.45 -16.23 51.26
N ILE A 488 -4.27 -16.74 51.59
CA ILE A 488 -4.11 -18.12 52.02
C ILE A 488 -4.70 -18.20 53.43
N SER A 489 -5.91 -18.74 53.54
CA SER A 489 -6.49 -19.09 54.83
C SER A 489 -5.89 -20.44 55.23
N VAL A 490 -4.94 -20.39 56.17
CA VAL A 490 -4.36 -21.60 56.77
C VAL A 490 -5.35 -22.10 57.83
N PHE A 491 -5.94 -23.26 57.59
CA PHE A 491 -6.77 -23.96 58.57
C PHE A 491 -5.94 -25.09 59.20
N ILE A 492 -5.84 -25.12 60.53
CA ILE A 492 -5.22 -26.22 61.26
C ILE A 492 -6.32 -26.99 61.98
N LYS A 493 -6.33 -28.31 61.83
CA LYS A 493 -7.31 -29.20 62.47
C LYS A 493 -6.81 -29.57 63.86
N GLY A 494 -7.41 -28.99 64.90
CA GLY A 494 -7.20 -29.37 66.30
C GLY A 494 -8.50 -29.90 66.91
N ASN A 495 -8.47 -31.13 67.43
CA ASN A 495 -9.52 -31.81 68.21
C ASN A 495 -10.98 -31.39 67.87
N ASP A 496 -11.44 -31.85 66.70
CA ASP A 496 -12.83 -31.78 66.23
C ASP A 496 -13.46 -30.39 66.00
N THR A 497 -12.68 -29.31 66.06
CA THR A 497 -13.12 -27.98 65.60
C THR A 497 -12.13 -27.35 64.61
N LEU A 498 -12.66 -26.73 63.56
CA LEU A 498 -11.92 -26.12 62.46
C LEU A 498 -11.81 -24.61 62.73
N GLU A 499 -10.71 -24.15 63.31
CA GLU A 499 -10.49 -22.73 63.63
C GLU A 499 -9.62 -22.02 62.56
N LEU A 500 -10.06 -20.82 62.14
CA LEU A 500 -9.36 -19.95 61.19
C LEU A 500 -8.27 -19.15 61.93
N LEU A 501 -6.99 -19.47 61.71
CA LEU A 501 -5.92 -18.95 62.57
C LEU A 501 -5.34 -17.59 62.14
N SER A 502 -5.49 -17.16 60.88
CA SER A 502 -5.30 -15.76 60.45
C SER A 502 -5.43 -15.62 58.93
N GLN A 503 -5.87 -14.44 58.47
CA GLN A 503 -5.73 -14.02 57.07
C GLN A 503 -4.30 -13.49 56.86
N LEU A 504 -3.40 -14.35 56.41
CA LEU A 504 -2.09 -13.89 55.96
C LEU A 504 -2.24 -13.26 54.57
N ARG A 505 -2.19 -11.92 54.53
CA ARG A 505 -2.00 -11.15 53.30
C ARG A 505 -0.53 -11.34 52.90
N GLY A 506 -0.26 -12.37 52.09
CA GLY A 506 1.09 -12.66 51.61
C GLY A 506 1.63 -11.50 50.78
N GLN A 507 2.62 -10.78 51.32
CA GLN A 507 3.53 -9.97 50.53
C GLN A 507 4.67 -10.90 50.10
N PHE A 508 4.61 -11.37 48.85
CA PHE A 508 5.77 -11.86 48.11
C PHE A 508 5.83 -11.17 46.76
#